data_AF-A0A8X6HVR6-F1
#
_entry.id   AF-A0A8X6HVR6-F1
#
_cell.length_a   1.000
_cell.length_b   1.000
_cell.length_c   1.000
_cell.angle_alpha   90.00
_cell.angle_beta   90.00
_cell.angle_gamma   90.00
#
_symmetry.space_group_name_H-M   'P 1'
#
loop_
_entity.id
_entity.type
_entity.pdbx_description
1 polymer ?
#
loop_
_entity_poly.entity_id
_entity_poly.type
_entity_poly.pdbx_seq_one_letter_code
_entity_poly.pdbx_strand_id
1 'polypeptide(L)'
;MKPENIECTSYNDLLKVDVTNPEFHLPSKVIFTGAEASTLLKKLSKNHPIAKEFQISLMKAYTNTAQHMKQKLPLKNSYLISFTALDPELRGKTSTILAFEKLSSFMSHIFSDNEKSKVEAEIRLYQSDIDITKEMLYTSDESGNQVKCTIDKYWSKVFNLKDDFTNDYKYPTLAKLVKACLSCFHGPLVESAFNLMDTLVTDYRTSLKIDFLDAVQTIKYDLMASKETSCEK
;
A
#
# COMPACT_ATOMS: atom_id res chain seq x y z
N MET A 1 -1.17 -21.99 8.51
CA MET A 1 -2.25 -22.81 7.93
C MET A 1 -1.66 -23.71 6.86
N LYS A 2 -2.24 -24.88 6.63
CA LYS A 2 -1.82 -25.76 5.53
C LYS A 2 -2.16 -25.08 4.19
N PRO A 3 -1.24 -25.04 3.22
CA PRO A 3 -1.46 -24.35 1.94
C PRO A 3 -2.65 -24.92 1.16
N GLU A 4 -2.92 -26.22 1.33
CA GLU A 4 -4.04 -26.97 0.75
C GLU A 4 -5.42 -26.40 1.15
N ASN A 5 -5.51 -25.77 2.32
CA ASN A 5 -6.76 -25.19 2.84
C ASN A 5 -6.88 -23.68 2.52
N ILE A 6 -5.94 -23.15 1.74
CA ILE A 6 -5.90 -21.78 1.26
C ILE A 6 -6.02 -21.83 -0.27
N GLU A 7 -7.09 -22.44 -0.78
CA GLU A 7 -7.49 -22.28 -2.19
C GLU A 7 -8.18 -20.91 -2.37
N CYS A 8 -7.48 -19.84 -2.02
CA CYS A 8 -8.01 -18.48 -2.12
C CYS A 8 -7.74 -17.96 -3.54
N THR A 9 -8.74 -18.12 -4.42
CA THR A 9 -8.72 -17.52 -5.77
C THR A 9 -9.16 -16.05 -5.76
N SER A 10 -9.85 -15.61 -4.70
CA SER A 10 -10.34 -14.24 -4.53
C SER A 10 -10.19 -13.72 -3.09
N TYR A 11 -10.15 -12.39 -2.94
CA TYR A 11 -10.11 -11.72 -1.63
C TYR A 11 -11.34 -12.02 -0.76
N ASN A 12 -12.49 -12.32 -1.38
CA ASN A 12 -13.70 -12.74 -0.67
C ASN A 12 -13.53 -14.12 -0.03
N ASP A 13 -12.66 -14.96 -0.56
CA ASP A 13 -12.40 -16.29 -0.02
C ASP A 13 -11.51 -16.20 1.21
N LEU A 14 -10.57 -15.25 1.26
CA LEU A 14 -9.80 -14.91 2.47
C LEU A 14 -10.72 -14.51 3.64
N LEU A 15 -11.86 -13.87 3.37
CA LEU A 15 -12.85 -13.53 4.38
C LEU A 15 -13.66 -14.75 4.86
N LYS A 16 -13.73 -15.82 4.07
CA LYS A 16 -14.45 -17.06 4.43
C LYS A 16 -13.56 -18.06 5.15
N VAL A 17 -12.24 -17.93 5.05
CA VAL A 17 -11.29 -18.78 5.77
C VAL A 17 -11.58 -18.73 7.28
N ASP A 18 -11.83 -19.90 7.84
CA ASP A 18 -11.95 -20.09 9.29
C ASP A 18 -10.56 -20.27 9.90
N VAL A 19 -10.03 -19.18 10.44
CA VAL A 19 -8.74 -19.13 11.12
C VAL A 19 -8.74 -19.81 12.48
N THR A 20 -9.90 -20.19 13.03
CA THR A 20 -10.01 -20.83 14.34
C THR A 20 -10.01 -22.35 14.29
N ASN A 21 -10.30 -22.95 13.12
CA ASN A 21 -10.34 -24.39 12.98
C ASN A 21 -8.92 -25.02 13.06
N PRO A 22 -8.64 -25.88 14.07
CA PRO A 22 -7.35 -26.53 14.24
C PRO A 22 -6.95 -27.44 13.08
N GLU A 23 -7.90 -27.98 12.32
CA GLU A 23 -7.61 -28.91 11.20
C GLU A 23 -6.91 -28.20 10.03
N PHE A 24 -7.17 -26.89 9.90
CA PHE A 24 -6.56 -26.03 8.89
C PHE A 24 -5.18 -25.52 9.32
N HIS A 25 -4.80 -25.70 10.58
CA HIS A 25 -3.52 -25.26 11.09
C HIS A 25 -2.39 -26.21 10.67
N LEU A 26 -1.18 -25.65 10.58
CA LEU A 26 0.01 -26.49 10.43
C LEU A 26 0.23 -27.27 11.73
N PRO A 27 0.78 -28.50 11.67
CA PRO A 27 1.14 -29.22 12.89
C PRO A 27 2.04 -28.37 13.79
N SER A 28 1.84 -28.42 15.11
CA SER A 28 2.54 -27.56 16.08
C SER A 28 4.07 -27.61 16.01
N LYS A 29 4.63 -28.64 15.37
CA LYS A 29 6.07 -28.82 15.14
C LYS A 29 6.64 -28.05 13.94
N VAL A 30 5.77 -27.61 13.03
CA VAL A 30 6.13 -26.93 11.77
C VAL A 30 5.90 -25.41 11.88
N ILE A 31 5.25 -24.96 12.95
CA ILE A 31 5.02 -23.54 13.20
C ILE A 31 6.37 -22.86 13.44
N PHE A 32 6.56 -21.73 12.76
CA PHE A 32 7.76 -20.91 12.93
C PHE A 32 7.81 -20.35 14.35
N THR A 33 8.88 -20.67 15.08
CA THR A 33 9.08 -20.26 16.48
C THR A 33 10.30 -19.35 16.65
N GLY A 34 11.02 -19.02 15.57
CA GLY A 34 12.31 -18.32 15.62
C GLY A 34 13.48 -19.26 15.98
N ALA A 35 14.71 -18.86 15.62
CA ALA A 35 15.90 -19.72 15.69
C ALA A 35 16.25 -20.14 17.14
N GLU A 36 16.20 -19.20 18.08
CA GLU A 36 16.56 -19.42 19.48
C GLU A 36 15.54 -20.32 20.19
N ALA A 37 14.24 -20.00 20.08
CA ALA A 37 13.18 -20.79 20.69
C ALA A 37 13.05 -22.18 20.04
N SER A 38 13.29 -22.32 18.73
CA SER A 38 13.36 -23.64 18.07
C SER A 38 14.49 -24.51 18.65
N THR A 39 15.65 -23.92 18.92
CA THR A 39 16.79 -24.62 19.52
C THR A 39 16.49 -25.08 20.95
N LEU A 40 15.79 -24.24 21.72
CA LEU A 40 15.36 -24.55 23.09
C LEU A 40 14.28 -25.65 23.11
N LEU A 41 13.31 -25.59 22.18
CA LEU A 41 12.28 -26.62 22.00
C LEU A 41 12.84 -27.96 21.52
N LYS A 42 13.93 -27.97 20.76
CA LYS A 42 14.64 -29.20 20.36
C LYS A 42 15.40 -29.84 21.53
N LYS A 43 15.91 -29.04 22.47
CA LYS A 43 16.59 -29.50 23.69
C LYS A 43 15.60 -30.06 24.73
N LEU A 44 14.38 -29.53 24.77
CA LEU A 44 13.30 -30.02 25.64
C LEU A 44 12.70 -31.33 25.08
N SER A 45 12.34 -32.26 25.96
CA SER A 45 11.70 -33.51 25.53
C SER A 45 10.34 -33.24 24.86
N LYS A 46 9.93 -34.08 23.90
CA LYS A 46 8.68 -33.93 23.12
C LYS A 46 7.40 -33.81 23.97
N ASN A 47 7.45 -34.20 25.24
CA ASN A 47 6.32 -34.19 26.17
C ASN A 47 6.51 -33.24 27.36
N HIS A 48 7.53 -32.37 27.34
CA HIS A 48 7.75 -31.44 28.43
C HIS A 48 6.56 -30.46 28.57
N PRO A 49 5.98 -30.29 29.77
CA PRO A 49 4.78 -29.47 29.98
C PRO A 49 4.95 -28.03 29.49
N ILE A 50 6.11 -27.42 29.78
CA ILE A 50 6.45 -26.05 29.33
C ILE A 50 6.48 -25.94 27.79
N ALA A 51 6.99 -26.97 27.09
CA ALA A 51 7.05 -26.95 25.63
C ALA A 51 5.64 -27.05 25.01
N LYS A 52 4.75 -27.82 25.63
CA LYS A 52 3.33 -27.90 25.22
C LYS A 52 2.59 -26.58 25.46
N GLU A 53 2.77 -25.99 26.64
CA GLU A 53 2.13 -24.70 27.00
C GLU A 53 2.59 -23.56 26.08
N PHE A 54 3.89 -23.52 25.76
CA PHE A 54 4.42 -22.57 24.78
C PHE A 54 3.82 -22.77 23.39
N GLN A 55 3.72 -24.02 22.89
CA GLN A 55 3.11 -24.30 21.59
C GLN A 55 1.63 -23.91 21.53
N ILE A 56 0.87 -24.13 22.60
CA ILE A 56 -0.53 -23.69 22.70
C ILE A 56 -0.62 -22.17 22.64
N SER A 57 0.22 -21.48 23.43
CA SER A 57 0.26 -20.02 23.46
C SER A 57 0.66 -19.43 22.11
N LEU A 58 1.62 -20.05 21.42
CA LEU A 58 2.04 -19.65 20.08
C LEU A 58 0.93 -19.82 19.06
N MET A 59 0.21 -20.95 19.07
CA MET A 59 -0.92 -21.17 18.18
C MET A 59 -2.05 -20.15 18.42
N LYS A 60 -2.31 -19.83 19.70
CA LYS A 60 -3.27 -18.79 20.09
C LYS A 60 -2.83 -17.42 19.57
N ALA A 61 -1.55 -17.08 19.65
CA ALA A 61 -1.00 -15.85 19.12
C ALA A 61 -1.23 -15.74 17.59
N TYR A 62 -0.86 -16.78 16.83
CA TYR A 62 -1.10 -16.81 15.38
C TYR A 62 -2.59 -16.68 15.03
N THR A 63 -3.47 -17.39 15.73
CA THR A 63 -4.92 -17.31 15.53
C THR A 63 -5.44 -15.90 15.79
N ASN A 64 -5.04 -15.28 16.92
CA ASN A 64 -5.44 -13.92 17.28
C ASN A 64 -4.94 -12.89 16.27
N THR A 65 -3.68 -13.01 15.84
CA THR A 65 -3.11 -12.12 14.81
C THR A 65 -3.87 -12.26 13.49
N ALA A 66 -4.20 -13.48 13.07
CA ALA A 66 -4.95 -13.71 11.84
C ALA A 66 -6.38 -13.16 11.91
N GLN A 67 -7.05 -13.30 13.06
CA GLN A 67 -8.35 -12.67 13.31
C GLN A 67 -8.25 -11.14 13.27
N HIS A 68 -7.23 -10.57 13.91
CA HIS A 68 -6.98 -9.14 13.90
C HIS A 68 -6.73 -8.62 12.48
N MET A 69 -5.90 -9.32 11.69
CA MET A 69 -5.67 -9.00 10.28
C MET A 69 -6.97 -9.08 9.46
N LYS A 70 -7.79 -10.11 9.65
CA LYS A 70 -9.10 -10.24 8.97
C LYS A 70 -10.05 -9.07 9.28
N GLN A 71 -9.99 -8.51 10.49
CA GLN A 71 -10.81 -7.37 10.90
C GLN A 71 -10.24 -6.02 10.43
N LYS A 72 -8.92 -5.85 10.44
CA LYS A 72 -8.26 -4.55 10.20
C LYS A 72 -7.80 -4.35 8.75
N LEU A 73 -7.53 -5.43 8.01
CA LEU A 73 -7.14 -5.30 6.62
C LEU A 73 -8.30 -4.72 5.80
N PRO A 74 -8.04 -3.80 4.85
CA PRO A 74 -9.06 -3.15 4.05
C PRO A 74 -9.63 -4.06 2.95
N LEU A 75 -9.80 -5.37 3.22
CA LEU A 75 -10.26 -6.39 2.26
C LEU A 75 -11.69 -6.16 1.76
N LYS A 76 -12.47 -5.30 2.43
CA LYS A 76 -13.83 -4.91 2.02
C LYS A 76 -13.88 -3.49 1.44
N ASN A 77 -12.82 -2.71 1.57
CA ASN A 77 -12.84 -1.32 1.18
C ASN A 77 -12.65 -1.22 -0.33
N SER A 78 -13.75 -1.07 -1.07
CA SER A 78 -13.73 -0.97 -2.52
C SER A 78 -12.86 0.19 -3.01
N TYR A 79 -12.74 1.29 -2.26
CA TYR A 79 -11.87 2.40 -2.63
C TYR A 79 -10.41 1.98 -2.60
N LEU A 80 -9.92 1.45 -1.48
CA LEU A 80 -8.53 1.00 -1.32
C LEU A 80 -8.17 -0.16 -2.25
N ILE A 81 -9.09 -1.08 -2.49
CA ILE A 81 -8.89 -2.15 -3.48
C ILE A 81 -8.72 -1.58 -4.88
N SER A 82 -9.44 -0.51 -5.22
CA SER A 82 -9.38 0.06 -6.57
C SER A 82 -8.02 0.72 -6.87
N PHE A 83 -7.20 1.06 -5.86
CA PHE A 83 -5.81 1.50 -6.05
C PHE A 83 -4.91 0.46 -6.70
N THR A 84 -5.30 -0.81 -6.70
CA THR A 84 -4.61 -1.85 -7.49
C THR A 84 -4.57 -1.50 -8.97
N ALA A 85 -5.50 -0.66 -9.47
CA ALA A 85 -5.48 -0.16 -10.84
C ALA A 85 -4.19 0.60 -11.21
N LEU A 86 -3.53 1.21 -10.21
CA LEU A 86 -2.29 1.96 -10.38
C LEU A 86 -1.07 1.06 -10.60
N ASP A 87 -1.18 -0.24 -10.30
CA ASP A 87 -0.10 -1.19 -10.50
C ASP A 87 0.05 -1.49 -12.01
N PRO A 88 1.20 -1.14 -12.60
CA PRO A 88 1.41 -1.37 -14.02
C PRO A 88 1.48 -2.84 -14.41
N GLU A 89 1.74 -3.76 -13.47
CA GLU A 89 1.71 -5.21 -13.75
C GLU A 89 0.28 -5.75 -13.97
N LEU A 90 -0.73 -5.00 -13.52
CA LEU A 90 -2.13 -5.34 -13.70
C LEU A 90 -2.72 -4.73 -14.99
N ARG A 91 -1.91 -3.98 -15.75
CA ARG A 91 -2.31 -3.43 -17.05
C ARG A 91 -2.76 -4.53 -18.02
N GLY A 92 -3.77 -4.23 -18.83
CA GLY A 92 -4.39 -5.13 -19.81
C GLY A 92 -5.47 -6.04 -19.24
N LYS A 93 -5.70 -6.04 -17.93
CA LYS A 93 -6.77 -6.84 -17.30
C LYS A 93 -8.08 -6.06 -17.24
N THR A 94 -9.20 -6.72 -17.54
CA THR A 94 -10.54 -6.13 -17.44
C THR A 94 -10.85 -5.63 -16.01
N SER A 95 -10.34 -6.32 -14.99
CA SER A 95 -10.45 -5.91 -13.59
C SER A 95 -9.84 -4.52 -13.32
N THR A 96 -8.79 -4.16 -14.04
CA THR A 96 -8.04 -2.91 -13.89
C THR A 96 -8.83 -1.74 -14.46
N ILE A 97 -9.55 -1.94 -15.58
CA ILE A 97 -10.49 -0.96 -16.13
C ILE A 97 -11.58 -0.67 -15.10
N LEU A 98 -12.24 -1.71 -14.58
CA LEU A 98 -13.31 -1.57 -13.59
C LEU A 98 -12.82 -0.89 -12.31
N ALA A 99 -11.59 -1.17 -11.90
CA ALA A 99 -10.98 -0.51 -10.74
C ALA A 99 -10.71 0.98 -11.01
N PHE A 100 -10.20 1.35 -12.19
CA PHE A 100 -10.05 2.76 -12.58
C PHE A 100 -11.39 3.50 -12.67
N GLU A 101 -12.43 2.88 -13.23
CA GLU A 101 -13.79 3.47 -13.29
C GLU A 101 -14.38 3.67 -11.89
N LYS A 102 -14.14 2.75 -10.96
CA LYS A 102 -14.50 2.94 -9.55
C LYS A 102 -13.72 4.10 -8.93
N LEU A 103 -12.41 4.18 -9.15
CA LEU A 103 -11.59 5.30 -8.65
C LEU A 103 -12.06 6.64 -9.20
N SER A 104 -12.36 6.74 -10.49
CA SER A 104 -12.84 7.99 -11.09
C SER A 104 -14.19 8.42 -10.51
N SER A 105 -15.07 7.46 -10.19
CA SER A 105 -16.33 7.72 -9.50
C SER A 105 -16.11 8.23 -8.07
N PHE A 106 -15.24 7.58 -7.29
CA PHE A 106 -14.89 8.01 -5.93
C PHE A 106 -14.26 9.41 -5.90
N MET A 107 -13.41 9.72 -6.88
CA MET A 107 -12.73 11.00 -7.00
C MET A 107 -13.41 11.96 -7.98
N SER A 108 -14.73 11.83 -8.20
CA SER A 108 -15.45 12.64 -9.20
C SER A 108 -15.33 14.16 -9.01
N HIS A 109 -15.05 14.62 -7.80
CA HIS A 109 -14.80 16.02 -7.46
C HIS A 109 -13.57 16.63 -8.15
N ILE A 110 -12.62 15.82 -8.64
CA ILE A 110 -11.44 16.32 -9.35
C ILE A 110 -11.74 16.67 -10.82
N PHE A 111 -12.89 16.24 -11.35
CA PHE A 111 -13.25 16.41 -12.76
C PHE A 111 -14.43 17.36 -12.93
N SER A 112 -14.33 18.22 -13.94
CA SER A 112 -15.50 18.88 -14.54
C SER A 112 -16.34 17.88 -15.33
N ASP A 113 -17.60 18.22 -15.64
CA ASP A 113 -18.51 17.31 -16.36
C ASP A 113 -17.97 16.88 -17.74
N ASN A 114 -17.22 17.76 -18.42
CA ASN A 114 -16.56 17.45 -19.70
C ASN A 114 -15.36 16.51 -19.54
N GLU A 115 -14.70 16.50 -18.38
CA GLU A 115 -13.54 15.63 -18.13
C GLU A 115 -13.95 14.20 -17.74
N LYS A 116 -15.17 13.97 -17.25
CA LYS A 116 -15.65 12.64 -16.85
C LYS A 116 -15.67 11.65 -18.01
N SER A 117 -16.19 12.04 -19.17
CA SER A 117 -16.16 11.20 -20.36
C SER A 117 -14.75 11.02 -20.92
N LYS A 118 -13.87 12.02 -20.75
CA LYS A 118 -12.48 11.95 -21.21
C LYS A 118 -11.66 10.96 -20.39
N VAL A 119 -11.81 10.93 -19.06
CA VAL A 119 -11.06 10.00 -18.22
C VAL A 119 -11.43 8.55 -18.53
N GLU A 120 -12.70 8.25 -18.78
CA GLU A 120 -13.13 6.91 -19.17
C GLU A 120 -12.50 6.45 -20.51
N ALA A 121 -12.42 7.35 -21.48
CA ALA A 121 -11.76 7.08 -22.76
C ALA A 121 -10.25 6.88 -22.59
N GLU A 122 -9.58 7.75 -21.82
CA GLU A 122 -8.14 7.66 -21.54
C GLU A 122 -7.79 6.38 -20.76
N ILE A 123 -8.62 5.94 -19.81
CA ILE A 123 -8.43 4.67 -19.09
C ILE A 123 -8.42 3.51 -20.08
N ARG A 124 -9.39 3.46 -21.00
CA ARG A 124 -9.48 2.38 -21.99
C ARG A 124 -8.28 2.40 -22.94
N LEU A 125 -7.91 3.59 -23.42
CA LEU A 125 -6.74 3.78 -24.27
C LEU A 125 -5.47 3.30 -23.57
N TYR A 126 -5.25 3.73 -22.31
CA TYR A 126 -4.10 3.33 -21.50
C TYR A 126 -3.96 1.81 -21.39
N GLN A 127 -5.06 1.06 -21.32
CA GLN A 127 -5.00 -0.40 -21.15
C GLN A 127 -4.62 -1.16 -22.43
N SER A 128 -4.90 -0.59 -23.60
CA SER A 128 -4.60 -1.21 -24.90
C SER A 128 -3.45 -0.56 -25.66
N ASP A 129 -2.88 0.53 -25.14
CA ASP A 129 -1.83 1.28 -25.82
C ASP A 129 -0.55 0.45 -26.09
N ILE A 130 -0.05 0.51 -27.31
CA ILE A 130 1.12 -0.25 -27.74
C ILE A 130 2.41 0.48 -27.32
N ASP A 131 2.35 1.81 -27.19
CA ASP A 131 3.52 2.64 -26.84
C ASP A 131 4.00 2.38 -25.41
N ILE A 132 3.13 1.87 -24.55
CA ILE A 132 3.45 1.52 -23.16
C ILE A 132 4.02 0.10 -23.11
N THR A 133 5.35 0.01 -23.22
CA THR A 133 6.09 -1.25 -23.20
C THR A 133 6.47 -1.70 -21.78
N LYS A 134 6.76 -3.00 -21.62
CA LYS A 134 7.24 -3.55 -20.35
C LYS A 134 8.57 -2.93 -19.90
N GLU A 135 9.37 -2.39 -20.83
CA GLU A 135 10.63 -1.72 -20.51
C GLU A 135 10.44 -0.46 -19.66
N MET A 136 9.26 0.18 -19.75
CA MET A 136 8.93 1.33 -18.92
C MET A 136 8.89 0.99 -17.43
N LEU A 137 8.68 -0.28 -17.07
CA LEU A 137 8.72 -0.80 -15.69
C LEU A 137 10.12 -0.81 -15.08
N TYR A 138 11.16 -0.57 -15.87
CA TYR A 138 12.55 -0.67 -15.42
C TYR A 138 13.29 0.65 -15.57
N THR A 139 14.30 0.85 -14.73
CA THR A 139 15.26 1.95 -14.80
C THR A 139 16.65 1.39 -14.56
N SER A 140 17.67 2.03 -15.11
CA SER A 140 19.06 1.70 -14.76
C SER A 140 19.40 2.25 -13.38
N ASP A 141 20.08 1.44 -12.57
CA ASP A 141 20.75 1.91 -11.35
C ASP A 141 22.09 2.61 -11.67
N GLU A 142 22.75 3.13 -10.64
CA GLU A 142 24.07 3.78 -10.76
C GLU A 142 25.17 2.84 -11.30
N SER A 143 24.94 1.52 -11.24
CA SER A 143 25.84 0.48 -11.73
C SER A 143 25.45 -0.04 -13.13
N GLY A 144 24.42 0.54 -13.76
CA GLY A 144 23.91 0.15 -15.07
C GLY A 144 22.99 -1.08 -15.09
N ASN A 145 22.66 -1.68 -13.93
CA ASN A 145 21.73 -2.80 -13.85
C ASN A 145 20.28 -2.34 -13.99
N GLN A 146 19.45 -3.16 -14.64
CA GLN A 146 18.01 -2.90 -14.71
C GLN A 146 17.33 -3.23 -13.39
N VAL A 147 16.72 -2.21 -12.78
CA VAL A 147 15.94 -2.32 -11.54
C VAL A 147 14.51 -1.88 -11.81
N LYS A 148 13.54 -2.55 -11.17
CA LYS A 148 12.12 -2.17 -11.27
C LYS A 148 11.94 -0.73 -10.78
N CYS A 149 11.31 0.11 -11.60
CA CYS A 149 11.07 1.49 -11.23
C CYS A 149 9.98 1.60 -10.16
N THR A 150 10.08 2.66 -9.35
CA THR A 150 9.04 3.02 -8.40
C THR A 150 7.78 3.48 -9.14
N ILE A 151 6.62 3.39 -8.48
CA ILE A 151 5.30 3.64 -9.11
C ILE A 151 5.18 5.07 -9.66
N ASP A 152 5.76 6.05 -8.98
CA ASP A 152 5.85 7.46 -9.39
C ASP A 152 6.67 7.62 -10.67
N LYS A 153 7.82 6.95 -10.79
CA LYS A 153 8.67 6.99 -11.98
C LYS A 153 8.00 6.35 -13.18
N TYR A 154 7.29 5.23 -12.99
CA TYR A 154 6.50 4.61 -14.04
C TYR A 154 5.45 5.58 -14.58
N TRP A 155 4.60 6.12 -13.70
CA TRP A 155 3.52 7.02 -14.10
C TRP A 155 4.04 8.32 -14.69
N SER A 156 5.19 8.83 -14.24
CA SER A 156 5.85 9.98 -14.86
C SER A 156 6.23 9.70 -16.33
N LYS A 157 6.73 8.49 -16.67
CA LYS A 157 7.00 8.12 -18.06
C LYS A 157 5.71 8.09 -18.89
N VAL A 158 4.64 7.51 -18.35
CA VAL A 158 3.33 7.45 -19.02
C VAL A 158 2.76 8.85 -19.27
N PHE A 159 2.88 9.77 -18.32
CA PHE A 159 2.39 11.15 -18.48
C PHE A 159 3.17 11.97 -19.50
N ASN A 160 4.43 11.60 -19.75
CA ASN A 160 5.28 12.26 -20.74
C ASN A 160 5.08 11.73 -22.16
N LEU A 161 4.23 10.70 -22.35
CA LEU A 161 3.86 10.24 -23.67
C LEU A 161 3.03 11.31 -24.38
N LYS A 162 3.41 11.57 -25.62
CA LYS A 162 2.73 12.51 -26.50
C LYS A 162 1.97 11.75 -27.56
N ASP A 163 0.86 12.32 -27.98
CA ASP A 163 0.14 11.86 -29.15
C ASP A 163 0.86 12.32 -30.42
N ASP A 164 1.13 11.38 -31.34
CA ASP A 164 1.88 11.63 -32.56
C ASP A 164 1.18 12.65 -33.48
N PHE A 165 -0.15 12.74 -33.40
CA PHE A 165 -0.93 13.61 -34.27
C PHE A 165 -1.08 15.04 -33.74
N THR A 166 -1.23 15.19 -32.42
CA THR A 166 -1.52 16.49 -31.79
C THR A 166 -0.30 17.08 -31.08
N ASN A 167 0.75 16.28 -30.81
CA ASN A 167 1.92 16.65 -30.00
C ASN A 167 1.59 17.07 -28.55
N ASP A 168 0.34 16.86 -28.14
CA ASP A 168 -0.15 17.05 -26.78
C ASP A 168 0.07 15.78 -25.95
N TYR A 169 -0.03 15.90 -24.61
CA TYR A 169 0.06 14.76 -23.73
C TYR A 169 -1.10 13.79 -23.99
N LYS A 170 -0.78 12.49 -24.06
CA LYS A 170 -1.75 11.44 -24.40
C LYS A 170 -2.78 11.17 -23.29
N TYR A 171 -2.41 11.45 -22.03
CA TYR A 171 -3.18 11.08 -20.83
C TYR A 171 -3.39 12.21 -19.81
N PRO A 172 -3.92 13.38 -20.19
CA PRO A 172 -4.02 14.53 -19.28
C PRO A 172 -5.03 14.32 -18.14
N THR A 173 -6.21 13.73 -18.40
CA THR A 173 -7.23 13.56 -17.35
C THR A 173 -6.95 12.34 -16.48
N LEU A 174 -6.40 11.27 -17.04
CA LEU A 174 -5.90 10.12 -16.29
C LEU A 174 -4.72 10.53 -15.39
N ALA A 175 -3.82 11.39 -15.86
CA ALA A 175 -2.73 11.92 -15.03
C ALA A 175 -3.25 12.66 -13.79
N LYS A 176 -4.33 13.43 -13.94
CA LYS A 176 -5.00 14.11 -12.83
C LYS A 176 -5.51 13.11 -11.79
N LEU A 177 -6.18 12.04 -12.23
CA LEU A 177 -6.68 10.96 -11.37
C LEU A 177 -5.55 10.29 -10.60
N VAL A 178 -4.52 9.85 -11.32
CA VAL A 178 -3.41 9.11 -10.73
C VAL A 178 -2.62 9.97 -9.76
N LYS A 179 -2.37 11.26 -10.09
CA LYS A 179 -1.73 12.20 -9.16
C LYS A 179 -2.56 12.39 -7.88
N ALA A 180 -3.88 12.55 -8.00
CA ALA A 180 -4.76 12.63 -6.84
C ALA A 180 -4.65 11.35 -5.98
N CYS A 181 -4.68 10.18 -6.61
CA CYS A 181 -4.50 8.90 -5.90
C CYS A 181 -3.15 8.80 -5.18
N LEU A 182 -2.03 9.12 -5.86
CA LEU A 182 -0.70 9.04 -5.28
C LEU A 182 -0.46 10.11 -4.19
N SER A 183 -1.22 11.21 -4.20
CA SER A 183 -1.16 12.23 -3.17
C SER A 183 -1.86 11.84 -1.86
N CYS A 184 -2.77 10.86 -1.89
CA CYS A 184 -3.56 10.45 -0.72
C CYS A 184 -2.78 9.61 0.32
N PHE A 185 -1.51 9.28 0.12
CA PHE A 185 -0.75 8.41 1.03
C PHE A 185 0.32 9.14 1.85
N HIS A 186 -0.04 9.41 3.10
CA HIS A 186 0.76 9.45 4.32
C HIS A 186 1.84 8.36 4.37
N GLY A 187 3.10 8.78 4.29
CA GLY A 187 4.27 7.94 4.57
C GLY A 187 4.81 8.14 6.00
N PRO A 188 6.03 7.63 6.29
CA PRO A 188 6.70 7.75 7.59
C PRO A 188 6.80 9.19 8.09
N LEU A 189 6.77 10.17 7.18
CA LEU A 189 6.77 11.59 7.49
C LEU A 189 5.54 12.01 8.30
N VAL A 190 4.35 11.51 7.94
CA VAL A 190 3.12 11.84 8.65
C VAL A 190 3.10 11.16 10.02
N GLU A 191 3.51 9.89 10.11
CA GLU A 191 3.66 9.19 11.40
C GLU A 191 4.73 9.85 12.29
N SER A 192 5.85 10.29 11.71
CA SER A 192 6.88 11.05 12.42
C SER A 192 6.34 12.40 12.91
N ALA A 193 5.49 13.07 12.13
CA ALA A 193 4.78 14.28 12.55
C ALA A 193 3.91 14.01 13.79
N PHE A 194 3.15 12.91 13.78
CA PHE A 194 2.30 12.51 14.88
C PHE A 194 3.10 12.12 16.13
N ASN A 195 4.18 11.37 15.99
CA ASN A 195 5.06 11.02 17.11
C ASN A 195 5.70 12.27 17.76
N LEU A 196 6.11 13.24 16.93
CA LEU A 196 6.64 14.51 17.41
C LEU A 196 5.56 15.32 18.13
N MET A 197 4.33 15.36 17.60
CA MET A 197 3.19 16.00 18.29
C MET A 197 2.86 15.32 19.61
N ASP A 198 2.85 13.99 19.66
CA ASP A 198 2.58 13.24 20.88
C ASP A 198 3.58 13.63 21.98
N THR A 199 4.86 13.75 21.63
CA THR A 199 5.90 14.24 22.55
C THR A 199 5.62 15.66 23.04
N LEU A 200 5.24 16.59 22.15
CA LEU A 200 4.97 17.98 22.51
C LEU A 200 3.66 18.17 23.30
N VAL A 201 2.68 17.30 23.12
CA VAL A 201 1.40 17.35 23.84
C VAL A 201 1.51 16.69 25.22
N THR A 202 2.24 15.58 25.33
CA THR A 202 2.33 14.77 26.56
C THR A 202 3.38 15.26 27.56
N ASP A 203 4.44 15.94 27.13
CA ASP A 203 5.47 16.39 28.04
C ASP A 203 5.01 17.62 28.85
N TYR A 204 4.85 17.44 30.18
CA TYR A 204 4.30 18.41 31.13
C TYR A 204 5.04 19.77 31.10
N ARG A 205 6.29 19.79 30.64
CA ARG A 205 7.13 21.00 30.55
C ARG A 205 6.99 21.78 29.25
N THR A 206 6.41 21.19 28.20
CA THR A 206 6.26 21.81 26.88
C THR A 206 4.86 21.62 26.31
N SER A 207 3.82 21.61 27.15
CA SER A 207 2.43 21.48 26.70
C SER A 207 2.05 22.68 25.81
N LEU A 208 2.16 22.48 24.51
CA LEU A 208 1.79 23.46 23.49
C LEU A 208 0.33 23.26 23.11
N LYS A 209 -0.38 24.37 22.89
CA LYS A 209 -1.75 24.32 22.36
C LYS A 209 -1.73 23.74 20.94
N ILE A 210 -2.79 23.01 20.60
CA ILE A 210 -2.95 22.36 19.28
C ILE A 210 -2.80 23.36 18.14
N ASP A 211 -3.35 24.57 18.28
CA ASP A 211 -3.26 25.64 17.27
C ASP A 211 -1.80 26.06 16.97
N PHE A 212 -0.93 26.03 17.98
CA PHE A 212 0.48 26.36 17.79
C PHE A 212 1.23 25.21 17.11
N LEU A 213 0.87 23.97 17.43
CA LEU A 213 1.44 22.78 16.77
C LEU A 213 1.07 22.76 15.28
N ASP A 214 -0.17 23.07 14.94
CA ASP A 214 -0.65 23.17 13.56
C ASP A 214 0.15 24.20 12.75
N ALA A 215 0.35 25.40 13.31
CA ALA A 215 1.16 26.44 12.69
C ALA A 215 2.63 26.02 12.49
N VAL A 216 3.26 25.41 13.50
CA VAL A 216 4.65 24.93 13.42
C VAL A 216 4.80 23.82 12.38
N GLN A 217 3.86 22.87 12.32
CA GLN A 217 3.90 21.81 11.33
C GLN A 217 3.71 22.34 9.92
N THR A 218 2.76 23.25 9.73
CA THR A 218 2.52 23.89 8.43
C THR A 218 3.78 24.56 7.90
N ILE A 219 4.43 25.40 8.71
CA ILE A 219 5.67 26.09 8.32
C ILE A 219 6.81 25.08 8.07
N LYS A 220 6.96 24.08 8.93
CA LYS A 220 8.01 23.06 8.78
C LYS A 220 7.88 22.29 7.46
N TYR A 221 6.67 21.85 7.12
CA TYR A 221 6.45 21.09 5.90
C TYR A 221 6.51 21.97 4.65
N ASP A 222 6.11 23.23 4.74
CA ASP A 222 6.25 24.20 3.66
C ASP A 222 7.73 24.46 3.32
N LEU A 223 8.57 24.67 4.34
CA LEU A 223 10.03 24.81 4.18
C LEU A 223 10.69 23.52 3.64
N MET A 224 10.25 22.34 4.12
CA MET A 224 10.75 21.07 3.59
C MET A 224 10.37 20.87 2.12
N ALA A 225 9.17 21.29 1.72
CA ALA A 225 8.71 21.21 0.34
C ALA A 225 9.45 22.19 -0.58
N SER A 226 9.76 23.41 -0.09
CA SER A 226 10.53 24.40 -0.84
C SER A 226 12.03 24.09 -0.90
N LYS A 227 12.53 23.14 -0.10
CA LYS A 227 13.96 22.86 0.13
C LYS A 227 14.74 24.06 0.68
N GLU A 228 14.05 25.06 1.20
CA GLU A 228 14.68 26.21 1.86
C GLU A 228 14.91 25.87 3.32
N THR A 229 16.13 26.12 3.81
CA THR A 229 16.41 26.02 5.25
C THR A 229 16.22 27.38 5.90
N SER A 230 15.70 27.40 7.13
CA SER A 230 15.39 28.62 7.89
C SER A 230 16.59 29.54 8.21
N CYS A 231 17.79 29.24 7.68
CA CYS A 231 19.03 29.97 7.94
C CYS A 231 19.50 30.86 6.77
N GLU A 232 18.71 31.00 5.70
CA GLU A 232 19.05 31.88 4.57
C GLU A 232 17.98 32.94 4.34
N LYS A 233 17.96 33.96 5.20
CA LYS A 233 17.47 35.31 4.88
C LYS A 233 18.40 36.35 5.48
#